data_AF-A0A1B0C921-F1
#
_entry.id   AF-A0A1B0C921-F1
#
_cell.length_a   1.000
_cell.length_b   1.000
_cell.length_c   1.000
_cell.angle_alpha   90.00
_cell.angle_beta   90.00
_cell.angle_gamma   90.00
#
_symmetry.space_group_name_H-M   'P 1'
#
loop_
_entity.id
_entity.type
_entity.pdbx_description
1 polymer ?
#
loop_
_entity_poly.entity_id
_entity_poly.type
_entity_poly.pdbx_seq_one_letter_code
_entity_poly.pdbx_strand_id
1 'polypeptide(L)'
;MDNHEKDINDVFDDIALAEDKINQEGYEEGFTRGVTAGNTEAYHLGYHRGAEFGAELGYYMGIVEAFKDNKEDKVVASLGNLRESLENFPKFNDTNCDFGHEIQRIRGQFRKVCALLKFKSNFSSSGDLSI
;
A
#
# COMPACT_ATOMS: atom_id res chain seq x y z
N MET A 1 -2.90 -44.68 -30.54
CA MET A 1 -3.87 -44.49 -29.45
C MET A 1 -3.61 -45.64 -28.50
N ASP A 2 -2.75 -45.41 -27.52
CA ASP A 2 -2.34 -46.47 -26.59
C ASP A 2 -3.40 -46.57 -25.50
N ASN A 3 -4.25 -47.59 -25.61
CA ASN A 3 -5.26 -47.92 -24.61
C ASN A 3 -4.57 -48.79 -23.57
N HIS A 4 -3.78 -48.15 -22.70
CA HIS A 4 -3.19 -48.82 -21.55
C HIS A 4 -4.34 -49.15 -20.60
N GLU A 5 -4.79 -50.41 -20.61
CA GLU A 5 -5.70 -50.96 -19.62
C GLU A 5 -5.06 -50.67 -18.24
N LYS A 6 -5.76 -49.92 -17.38
CA LYS A 6 -5.25 -49.59 -16.04
C LYS A 6 -4.96 -50.91 -15.32
N ASP A 7 -3.76 -51.05 -14.78
CA ASP A 7 -3.41 -52.22 -13.98
C ASP A 7 -4.42 -52.32 -12.83
N ILE A 8 -4.88 -53.54 -12.53
CA ILE A 8 -5.82 -53.78 -11.43
C ILE A 8 -5.24 -53.26 -10.10
N ASN A 9 -3.91 -53.30 -9.94
CA ASN A 9 -3.22 -52.72 -8.79
C ASN A 9 -3.36 -51.19 -8.75
N ASP A 10 -3.24 -50.50 -9.89
CA ASP A 10 -3.46 -49.05 -9.98
C ASP A 10 -4.89 -48.67 -9.59
N VAL A 11 -5.88 -49.51 -9.97
CA VAL A 11 -7.29 -49.30 -9.61
C VAL A 11 -7.50 -49.49 -8.10
N PHE A 12 -6.88 -50.50 -7.49
CA PHE A 12 -6.97 -50.69 -6.04
C PHE A 12 -6.25 -49.59 -5.27
N ASP A 13 -5.10 -49.12 -5.74
CA ASP A 13 -4.37 -48.00 -5.16
C ASP A 13 -5.15 -46.68 -5.30
N ASP A 14 -5.80 -46.46 -6.44
CA ASP A 14 -6.69 -45.31 -6.67
C ASP A 14 -7.84 -45.29 -5.66
N ILE A 15 -8.42 -46.45 -5.32
CA ILE A 15 -9.51 -46.56 -4.35
C ILE A 15 -8.98 -46.44 -2.92
N ALA A 16 -7.91 -47.16 -2.58
CA ALA A 16 -7.36 -47.21 -1.23
C ALA A 16 -6.77 -45.86 -0.80
N LEU A 17 -6.18 -45.12 -1.74
CA LEU A 17 -5.56 -43.81 -1.51
C LEU A 17 -6.46 -42.65 -1.98
N ALA A 18 -7.72 -42.90 -2.33
CA ALA A 18 -8.62 -41.88 -2.84
C ALA A 18 -8.74 -40.68 -1.89
N GLU A 19 -8.88 -40.94 -0.60
CA GLU A 19 -9.01 -39.90 0.42
C GLU A 19 -7.73 -39.06 0.54
N ASP A 20 -6.56 -39.70 0.58
CA ASP A 20 -5.27 -39.02 0.65
C ASP A 20 -5.00 -38.17 -0.60
N LYS A 21 -5.35 -38.67 -1.79
CA LYS A 21 -5.26 -37.92 -3.04
C LYS A 21 -6.16 -36.69 -3.04
N ILE A 22 -7.44 -36.85 -2.66
CA ILE A 22 -8.40 -35.74 -2.60
C ILE A 22 -7.95 -34.69 -1.56
N ASN A 23 -7.44 -35.12 -0.41
CA ASN A 23 -6.93 -34.21 0.61
C ASN A 23 -5.70 -33.43 0.12
N GLN A 24 -4.76 -34.10 -0.56
CA GLN A 24 -3.58 -33.46 -1.12
C GLN A 24 -3.95 -32.47 -2.24
N GLU A 25 -4.83 -32.87 -3.17
CA GLU A 25 -5.34 -32.01 -4.24
C GLU A 25 -6.07 -30.78 -3.69
N GLY A 26 -6.95 -30.98 -2.69
CA GLY A 26 -7.66 -29.88 -2.04
C GLY A 26 -6.73 -28.92 -1.29
N TYR A 27 -5.68 -29.44 -0.65
CA TYR A 27 -4.64 -28.62 -0.03
C TYR A 27 -3.88 -27.80 -1.07
N GLU A 28 -3.38 -28.43 -2.13
CA GLU A 28 -2.61 -27.77 -3.20
C GLU A 28 -3.44 -26.70 -3.92
N GLU A 29 -4.69 -27.02 -4.22
CA GLU A 29 -5.64 -26.08 -4.81
C GLU A 29 -5.91 -24.91 -3.86
N GLY A 30 -6.23 -25.18 -2.60
CA GLY A 30 -6.50 -24.17 -1.58
C GLY A 30 -5.30 -23.25 -1.36
N PHE A 31 -4.10 -23.81 -1.26
CA PHE A 31 -2.86 -23.07 -1.12
C PHE A 31 -2.59 -22.19 -2.34
N THR A 32 -2.69 -22.75 -3.55
CA THR A 32 -2.45 -22.03 -4.81
C THR A 32 -3.46 -20.88 -4.99
N ARG A 33 -4.74 -21.13 -4.71
CA ARG A 33 -5.79 -20.10 -4.74
C ARG A 33 -5.52 -19.02 -3.70
N GLY A 34 -5.13 -19.38 -2.47
CA GLY A 34 -4.81 -18.44 -1.41
C GLY A 34 -3.63 -17.52 -1.77
N VAL A 35 -2.54 -18.08 -2.29
CA VAL A 35 -1.37 -17.30 -2.76
C VAL A 35 -1.76 -16.36 -3.91
N THR A 36 -2.53 -16.85 -4.88
CA THR A 36 -2.92 -16.06 -6.06
C THR A 36 -3.87 -14.92 -5.69
N ALA A 37 -4.87 -15.18 -4.84
CA ALA A 37 -5.84 -14.18 -4.39
C ALA A 37 -5.18 -13.11 -3.51
N GLY A 38 -4.35 -13.52 -2.54
CA GLY A 38 -3.67 -12.60 -1.63
C GLY A 38 -2.73 -11.62 -2.34
N ASN A 39 -2.05 -12.08 -3.40
CA ASN A 39 -1.15 -11.22 -4.19
C ASN A 39 -1.90 -10.08 -4.90
N THR A 40 -3.08 -10.37 -5.42
CA THR A 40 -3.86 -9.37 -6.19
C THR A 40 -4.46 -8.33 -5.26
N GLU A 41 -5.06 -8.75 -4.16
CA GLU A 41 -5.64 -7.84 -3.16
C GLU A 41 -4.56 -6.96 -2.50
N ALA A 42 -3.44 -7.56 -2.08
CA ALA A 42 -2.33 -6.81 -1.48
C ALA A 42 -1.71 -5.82 -2.48
N TYR A 43 -1.58 -6.19 -3.75
CA TYR A 43 -1.12 -5.29 -4.80
C TYR A 43 -2.06 -4.10 -4.96
N HIS A 44 -3.37 -4.33 -5.09
CA HIS A 44 -4.35 -3.26 -5.21
C HIS A 44 -4.31 -2.33 -4.00
N LEU A 45 -4.31 -2.89 -2.79
CA LEU A 45 -4.23 -2.11 -1.56
C LEU A 45 -2.97 -1.23 -1.54
N GLY A 46 -1.80 -1.80 -1.83
CA GLY A 46 -0.54 -1.08 -1.88
C GLY A 46 -0.53 0.02 -2.95
N TYR A 47 -1.04 -0.28 -4.15
CA TYR A 47 -1.16 0.69 -5.23
C TYR A 47 -2.07 1.87 -4.86
N HIS A 48 -3.26 1.60 -4.34
CA HIS A 48 -4.21 2.63 -3.94
C HIS A 48 -3.66 3.48 -2.80
N ARG A 49 -3.13 2.87 -1.73
CA ARG A 49 -2.54 3.60 -0.60
C ARG A 49 -1.31 4.42 -1.02
N GLY A 50 -0.46 3.85 -1.87
CA GLY A 50 0.69 4.56 -2.43
C GLY A 50 0.28 5.78 -3.25
N ALA A 51 -0.75 5.65 -4.09
CA ALA A 51 -1.29 6.76 -4.87
C ALA A 51 -1.90 7.86 -3.98
N GLU A 52 -2.65 7.49 -2.95
CA GLU A 52 -3.20 8.44 -1.96
C GLU A 52 -2.10 9.23 -1.25
N PHE A 53 -1.08 8.54 -0.72
CA PHE A 53 0.05 9.20 -0.06
C PHE A 53 0.83 10.07 -1.05
N GLY A 54 1.08 9.58 -2.26
CA GLY A 54 1.79 10.36 -3.29
C GLY A 54 1.06 11.65 -3.65
N ALA A 55 -0.26 11.62 -3.82
CA ALA A 55 -1.07 12.80 -4.10
C ALA A 55 -1.01 13.81 -2.94
N GLU A 56 -1.10 13.32 -1.70
CA GLU A 56 -1.04 14.15 -0.49
C GLU A 56 0.32 14.82 -0.32
N LEU A 57 1.41 14.06 -0.42
CA LEU A 57 2.78 14.57 -0.32
C LEU A 57 3.07 15.59 -1.43
N GLY A 58 2.62 15.31 -2.66
CA GLY A 58 2.76 16.23 -3.79
C GLY A 58 2.02 17.55 -3.56
N TYR A 59 0.80 17.50 -3.03
CA TYR A 59 0.06 18.71 -2.67
C TYR A 59 0.78 19.53 -1.60
N TYR A 60 1.28 18.89 -0.53
CA TYR A 60 2.05 19.58 0.51
C TYR A 60 3.33 20.22 -0.03
N MET A 61 4.04 19.54 -0.92
CA MET A 61 5.21 20.11 -1.59
C MET A 61 4.83 21.35 -2.42
N GLY A 62 3.70 21.31 -3.12
CA GLY A 62 3.17 22.47 -3.85
C GLY A 62 2.91 23.68 -2.95
N ILE A 63 2.37 23.47 -1.75
CA ILE A 63 2.17 24.54 -0.76
C ILE A 63 3.52 25.06 -0.24
N VAL A 64 4.47 24.18 0.04
CA VAL A 64 5.83 24.60 0.45
C VAL A 64 6.46 25.51 -0.58
N GLU A 65 6.38 25.15 -1.86
CA GLU A 65 6.95 25.95 -2.94
C GLU A 65 6.18 27.26 -3.17
N ALA A 66 4.84 27.25 -3.04
CA ALA A 66 4.00 28.43 -3.20
C ALA A 66 4.29 29.52 -2.14
N PHE A 67 4.69 29.13 -0.94
CA PHE A 67 4.98 30.05 0.17
C PHE A 67 6.48 30.18 0.49
N LYS A 68 7.37 29.77 -0.41
CA LYS A 68 8.82 29.79 -0.18
C LYS A 68 9.40 31.18 0.12
N ASP A 69 8.81 32.23 -0.45
CA ASP A 69 9.27 33.62 -0.32
C ASP A 69 8.63 34.33 0.89
N ASN A 70 7.97 33.59 1.78
CA ASN A 70 7.42 34.15 3.02
C ASN A 70 8.54 34.73 3.89
N LYS A 71 8.28 35.87 4.53
CA LYS A 71 9.26 36.60 5.36
C LYS A 71 9.03 36.46 6.85
N GLU A 72 7.98 35.77 7.27
CA GLU A 72 7.69 35.53 8.68
C GLU A 72 8.52 34.34 9.18
N ASP A 73 9.48 34.60 10.08
CA ASP A 73 10.42 33.59 10.60
C ASP A 73 9.74 32.29 11.07
N LYS A 74 8.59 32.41 11.75
CA LYS A 74 7.84 31.25 12.26
C LYS A 74 7.26 30.39 11.15
N VAL A 75 6.81 31.02 10.07
CA VAL A 75 6.27 30.36 8.89
C VAL A 75 7.41 29.70 8.13
N VAL A 76 8.50 30.43 7.88
CA VAL A 76 9.70 29.92 7.19
C VAL A 76 10.27 28.70 7.91
N ALA A 77 10.42 28.76 9.24
CA ALA A 77 10.90 27.63 10.03
C ALA A 77 9.95 26.40 9.94
N SER A 78 8.63 26.64 10.00
CA SER A 78 7.65 25.54 9.90
C SER A 78 7.59 24.94 8.50
N LEU A 79 7.74 25.76 7.45
CA LEU A 79 7.85 25.32 6.06
C LEU A 79 9.14 24.54 5.80
N GLY A 80 10.26 24.96 6.38
CA GLY A 80 11.54 24.24 6.31
C GLY A 80 11.45 22.85 6.92
N ASN A 81 10.88 22.73 8.12
CA ASN A 81 10.69 21.43 8.78
C ASN A 81 9.76 20.50 7.97
N LEU A 82 8.69 21.05 7.40
CA LEU A 82 7.79 20.29 6.52
C LEU A 82 8.52 19.83 5.25
N ARG A 83 9.28 20.72 4.62
CA ARG A 83 10.08 20.41 3.42
C ARG A 83 11.07 19.29 3.66
N GLU A 84 11.86 19.38 4.73
CA GLU A 84 12.82 18.34 5.11
C GLU A 84 12.13 16.99 5.30
N SER A 85 10.95 16.99 5.94
CA SER A 85 10.19 15.78 6.19
C SER A 85 9.60 15.18 4.92
N LEU A 86 9.20 16.01 3.95
CA LEU A 86 8.76 15.58 2.63
C LEU A 86 9.92 15.02 1.79
N GLU A 87 11.09 15.66 1.84
CA GLU A 87 12.29 15.24 1.08
C GLU A 87 12.90 13.94 1.62
N ASN A 88 12.83 13.74 2.95
CA ASN A 88 13.30 12.54 3.63
C ASN A 88 12.29 11.39 3.62
N PHE A 89 11.06 11.61 3.13
CA PHE A 89 10.09 10.54 3.02
C PHE A 89 10.61 9.44 2.07
N PRO A 90 10.53 8.14 2.43
CA PRO A 90 11.13 7.09 1.64
C PRO A 90 10.54 7.03 0.23
N LYS A 91 11.41 7.01 -0.78
CA LYS A 91 11.04 6.97 -2.20
C LYS A 91 10.75 5.55 -2.70
N PHE A 92 11.21 4.56 -1.95
CA PHE A 92 11.07 3.15 -2.26
C PHE A 92 10.56 2.41 -1.03
N ASN A 93 10.02 1.22 -1.23
CA ASN A 93 9.55 0.36 -0.15
C ASN A 93 10.73 -0.01 0.77
N ASP A 94 10.70 0.46 2.01
CA ASP A 94 11.66 0.14 3.05
C ASP A 94 10.92 -0.60 4.16
N THR A 95 11.27 -1.86 4.37
CA THR A 95 10.64 -2.73 5.38
C THR A 95 10.90 -2.28 6.82
N ASN A 96 11.88 -1.40 7.04
CA ASN A 96 12.18 -0.85 8.36
C ASN A 96 11.49 0.50 8.60
N CYS A 97 10.84 1.08 7.58
CA CYS A 97 10.16 2.35 7.70
C CYS A 97 8.69 2.17 8.08
N ASP A 98 8.27 2.83 9.16
CA ASP A 98 6.85 3.00 9.45
C ASP A 98 6.29 4.17 8.63
N PHE A 99 5.89 3.87 7.39
CA PHE A 99 5.25 4.84 6.50
C PHE A 99 4.02 5.51 7.12
N GLY A 100 3.25 4.77 7.93
CA GLY A 100 2.06 5.29 8.59
C GLY A 100 2.41 6.39 9.59
N HIS A 101 3.41 6.14 10.43
CA HIS A 101 3.92 7.12 11.38
C HIS A 101 4.47 8.36 10.66
N GLU A 102 5.28 8.17 9.62
CA GLU A 102 5.88 9.29 8.88
C GLU A 102 4.83 10.16 8.18
N ILE A 103 3.81 9.57 7.56
CA ILE A 103 2.70 10.31 6.97
C ILE A 103 1.94 11.11 8.05
N GLN A 104 1.69 10.55 9.23
CA GLN A 104 1.02 11.28 10.31
C GLN A 104 1.85 12.45 10.83
N ARG A 105 3.17 12.26 10.93
CA ARG A 105 4.12 13.32 11.29
C ARG A 105 4.07 14.48 10.30
N ILE A 106 4.12 14.18 8.99
CA ILE A 106 4.02 15.17 7.91
C ILE A 106 2.66 15.89 7.94
N ARG A 107 1.54 15.16 8.10
CA ARG A 107 0.20 15.74 8.28
C ARG A 107 0.13 16.72 9.46
N GLY A 108 0.79 16.40 10.57
CA GLY A 108 0.92 17.27 11.73
C GLY A 108 1.63 18.59 11.41
N GLN A 109 2.77 18.51 10.72
CA GLN A 109 3.52 19.68 10.28
C GLN A 109 2.73 20.54 9.28
N PHE A 110 2.04 19.91 8.32
CA PHE A 110 1.21 20.61 7.36
C PHE A 110 0.04 21.37 8.03
N ARG A 111 -0.65 20.74 9.00
CA ARG A 111 -1.70 21.42 9.77
C ARG A 111 -1.18 22.65 10.51
N LYS A 112 0.03 22.56 11.09
CA LYS A 112 0.71 23.69 11.73
C LYS A 112 0.98 24.82 10.73
N VAL A 113 1.51 24.50 9.55
CA VAL A 113 1.74 25.47 8.46
C VAL A 113 0.43 26.15 8.04
N CYS A 114 -0.65 25.39 7.85
CA CYS A 114 -1.97 25.94 7.50
C CYS A 114 -2.49 26.92 8.56
N ALA A 115 -2.34 26.57 9.85
CA ALA A 115 -2.76 27.43 10.95
C ALA A 115 -1.99 28.76 10.98
N LEU A 116 -0.67 28.72 10.73
CA LEU A 116 0.17 29.92 10.67
C LEU A 116 -0.15 30.80 9.47
N LEU A 117 -0.34 30.20 8.29
CA LEU A 117 -0.71 30.91 7.06
C LEU A 117 -2.16 31.40 7.05
N LYS A 118 -2.98 31.01 8.03
CA LYS A 118 -4.46 31.17 8.01
C LYS A 118 -5.07 30.63 6.71
N PHE A 119 -4.42 29.62 6.13
CA PHE A 119 -4.82 29.00 4.89
C PHE A 119 -5.79 27.86 5.19
N LYS A 120 -6.97 27.90 4.55
CA LYS A 120 -7.87 26.74 4.55
C LYS A 120 -7.41 25.80 3.45
N SER A 121 -6.83 24.67 3.84
CA SER A 121 -6.51 23.61 2.89
C SER A 121 -7.78 23.08 2.27
N ASN A 122 -7.82 23.03 0.94
CA ASN A 122 -8.90 22.41 0.17
C ASN A 122 -8.56 20.97 -0.23
N PHE A 123 -7.49 20.38 0.33
CA PHE A 123 -7.14 19.00 0.05
C PHE A 123 -8.20 18.07 0.63
N SER A 124 -9.07 17.56 -0.25
CA SER A 124 -9.92 16.42 0.03
C SER A 124 -9.10 15.16 -0.29
N SER A 125 -8.74 14.42 0.76
CA SER A 125 -8.22 13.06 0.62
C SER A 125 -9.29 12.25 -0.10
N SER A 126 -8.96 11.60 -1.22
CA SER A 126 -9.89 10.89 -2.12
C SER A 126 -10.62 9.67 -1.52
N GLY A 127 -10.72 9.56 -0.20
CA GLY A 127 -11.55 8.56 0.49
C GLY A 127 -13.07 8.74 0.24
N ASP A 128 -13.49 9.84 -0.38
CA ASP A 128 -14.89 10.10 -0.76
C ASP A 128 -15.24 9.65 -2.19
N LEU A 129 -14.32 8.99 -2.93
CA LEU A 129 -14.54 8.53 -4.31
C LEU A 129 -14.54 7.00 -4.48
N SER A 130 -14.49 6.24 -3.40
CA SER A 130 -14.78 4.80 -3.42
C SER A 130 -16.30 4.58 -3.53
N ILE A 131 -16.78 4.43 -4.77
CA ILE A 131 -18.03 3.72 -5.11
C ILE A 131 -17.74 2.21 -5.04
#